data_AF-A0AA41PUV8-F1
#
_entry.id   AF-A0AA41PUV8-F1
#
_cell.length_a   1.000
_cell.length_b   1.000
_cell.length_c   1.000
_cell.angle_alpha   90.00
_cell.angle_beta   90.00
_cell.angle_gamma   90.00
#
_symmetry.space_group_name_H-M   'P 1'
#
loop_
_entity.id
_entity.type
_entity.pdbx_description
1 polymer ?
#
loop_
_entity_poly.entity_id
_entity_poly.type
_entity_poly.pdbx_seq_one_letter_code
_entity_poly.pdbx_strand_id
1 'polypeptide(L)'
;MSVGVDRLATHLEHAADGLGVFVVSRSVQAHRLAAQLSGVAGVEVTLRFRNKRWVLEWTDGPETPQMKQYIAAALNDDAFPDMRAHYEARLLITGHYVTG
;
A
#
# COMPACT_ATOMS: atom_id res chain seq x y z
N MET A 1 17.47 -29.60 -4.09
CA MET A 1 16.59 -29.14 -5.18
C MET A 1 15.17 -29.04 -4.65
N SER A 2 14.51 -27.94 -4.98
CA SER A 2 13.44 -27.28 -4.23
C SER A 2 12.15 -28.08 -4.06
N VAL A 3 11.75 -28.28 -2.80
CA VAL A 3 10.39 -28.67 -2.42
C VAL A 3 9.85 -27.48 -1.61
N GLY A 4 9.08 -26.59 -2.24
CA GLY A 4 8.62 -25.40 -1.50
C GLY A 4 7.87 -24.30 -2.24
N VAL A 5 7.39 -24.51 -3.47
CA VAL A 5 6.64 -23.48 -4.22
C VAL A 5 5.27 -23.97 -4.73
N ASP A 6 4.87 -25.20 -4.43
CA ASP A 6 3.65 -25.77 -5.05
C ASP A 6 2.40 -25.70 -4.16
N ARG A 7 2.53 -25.61 -2.83
CA ARG A 7 1.37 -25.68 -1.92
C ARG A 7 0.72 -24.35 -1.54
N LEU A 8 1.30 -23.22 -1.96
CA LEU A 8 0.70 -21.89 -1.72
C LEU A 8 -0.20 -21.43 -2.86
N ALA A 9 -0.11 -22.05 -4.05
CA ALA A 9 -0.94 -21.72 -5.21
C ALA A 9 -2.32 -22.39 -5.16
N THR A 10 -2.40 -23.63 -4.68
CA THR A 10 -3.64 -24.44 -4.79
C THR A 10 -4.76 -24.04 -3.82
N HIS A 11 -4.48 -23.29 -2.75
CA HIS A 11 -5.55 -22.87 -1.81
C HIS A 11 -6.26 -21.57 -2.23
N LEU A 12 -5.81 -20.93 -3.32
CA LEU A 12 -6.38 -19.71 -3.85
C LEU A 12 -7.33 -19.95 -5.03
N GLU A 13 -7.56 -21.19 -5.47
CA GLU A 13 -8.31 -21.45 -6.72
C GLU A 13 -9.84 -21.60 -6.56
N HIS A 14 -10.41 -21.51 -5.35
CA HIS A 14 -11.86 -21.74 -5.16
C HIS A 14 -12.65 -20.57 -4.54
N ALA A 15 -12.02 -19.41 -4.32
CA ALA A 15 -12.70 -18.18 -3.87
C ALA A 15 -12.43 -16.96 -4.80
N ALA A 16 -11.85 -17.19 -5.97
CA ALA A 16 -10.95 -16.25 -6.63
C ALA A 16 -11.40 -15.65 -7.97
N ASP A 17 -12.68 -15.72 -8.34
CA ASP A 17 -13.07 -15.10 -9.62
C ASP A 17 -13.27 -13.58 -9.55
N GLY A 18 -13.38 -13.02 -8.34
CA GLY A 18 -13.40 -11.55 -8.14
C GLY A 18 -12.55 -11.12 -6.96
N LEU A 19 -12.89 -11.59 -5.75
CA LEU A 19 -12.26 -11.15 -4.51
C LEU A 19 -10.73 -11.37 -4.49
N GLY A 20 -10.22 -12.46 -5.05
CA GLY A 20 -8.78 -12.75 -5.14
C GLY A 20 -8.04 -11.73 -6.01
N VAL A 21 -8.53 -11.48 -7.23
CA VAL A 21 -7.92 -10.52 -8.17
C VAL A 21 -7.96 -9.09 -7.62
N PHE A 22 -9.08 -8.68 -7.00
CA PHE A 22 -9.18 -7.35 -6.39
C PHE A 22 -8.25 -7.21 -5.18
N VAL A 23 -8.09 -8.22 -4.33
CA VAL A 23 -7.13 -8.16 -3.20
C VAL A 23 -5.68 -8.10 -3.70
N VAL A 24 -5.32 -8.90 -4.70
CA VAL A 24 -3.96 -8.91 -5.26
C VAL A 24 -3.64 -7.59 -5.98
N SER A 25 -4.54 -7.08 -6.81
CA SER A 25 -4.37 -5.79 -7.49
C SER A 25 -4.18 -4.63 -6.49
N ARG A 26 -5.00 -4.59 -5.43
CA ARG A 26 -4.88 -3.57 -4.36
C ARG A 26 -3.55 -3.66 -3.62
N SER A 27 -3.09 -4.86 -3.29
CA SER A 27 -1.78 -5.07 -2.64
C SER A 27 -0.60 -4.68 -3.56
N VAL A 28 -0.72 -4.92 -4.87
CA VAL A 28 0.31 -4.50 -5.85
C VAL A 28 0.36 -2.98 -5.98
N GLN A 29 -0.78 -2.31 -6.12
CA GLN A 29 -0.84 -0.84 -6.16
C GLN A 29 -0.32 -0.23 -4.85
N ALA A 30 -0.68 -0.80 -3.71
CA ALA A 30 -0.19 -0.40 -2.40
C ALA A 30 1.35 -0.48 -2.30
N HIS A 31 1.94 -1.58 -2.77
CA HIS A 31 3.38 -1.76 -2.76
C HIS A 31 4.10 -0.76 -3.69
N ARG A 32 3.55 -0.52 -4.89
CA ARG A 32 4.10 0.46 -5.83
C ARG A 32 4.00 1.89 -5.30
N LEU A 33 2.88 2.26 -4.70
CA LEU A 33 2.68 3.56 -4.06
C LEU A 33 3.70 3.75 -2.92
N ALA A 34 3.89 2.73 -2.07
CA ALA A 34 4.88 2.76 -1.00
C ALA A 34 6.31 2.96 -1.54
N ALA A 35 6.68 2.25 -2.61
CA ALA A 35 7.99 2.40 -3.25
C ALA A 35 8.19 3.80 -3.84
N GLN A 36 7.17 4.36 -4.52
CA GLN A 36 7.22 5.71 -5.06
C GLN A 36 7.37 6.76 -3.95
N LEU A 37 6.57 6.64 -2.89
CA LEU A 37 6.65 7.56 -1.74
C LEU A 37 7.99 7.44 -1.02
N SER A 38 8.55 6.24 -0.92
CA SER A 38 9.88 6.05 -0.36
C SER A 38 10.95 6.78 -1.17
N GLY A 39 10.86 6.70 -2.51
CA GLY A 39 11.77 7.40 -3.42
C GLY A 39 11.66 8.92 -3.33
N VAL A 40 10.45 9.46 -3.24
CA VAL A 40 10.21 10.92 -3.16
C VAL A 40 10.56 11.48 -1.78
N ALA A 41 10.23 10.77 -0.71
CA ALA A 41 10.45 11.20 0.66
C ALA A 41 11.88 10.93 1.17
N GLY A 42 12.64 10.08 0.48
CA GLY A 42 13.99 9.69 0.88
C GLY A 42 14.04 8.81 2.14
N VAL A 43 12.92 8.20 2.51
CA VAL A 43 12.78 7.33 3.70
C VAL A 43 12.03 6.06 3.36
N GLU A 44 12.14 5.02 4.17
CA GLU A 44 11.33 3.82 4.00
C GLU A 44 9.87 4.12 4.34
N VAL A 45 8.98 3.92 3.36
CA VAL A 45 7.53 4.01 3.52
C VAL A 45 6.94 2.61 3.36
N THR A 46 6.13 2.20 4.34
CA THR A 46 5.41 0.93 4.31
C THR A 46 3.91 1.17 4.23
N LEU A 47 3.20 0.42 3.39
CA LEU A 47 1.74 0.44 3.33
C LEU A 47 1.16 -0.89 3.82
N ARG A 48 0.30 -0.85 4.84
CA ARG A 48 -0.31 -2.04 5.44
C ARG A 48 -1.82 -1.94 5.49
N PHE A 49 -2.53 -3.02 5.18
CA PHE A 49 -3.97 -3.08 5.37
C PHE A 49 -4.29 -3.61 6.78
N ARG A 50 -4.92 -2.79 7.63
CA ARG A 50 -5.32 -3.13 9.00
C ARG A 50 -6.71 -2.57 9.29
N ASN A 51 -7.56 -3.33 9.99
CA ASN A 51 -8.91 -2.89 10.40
C ASN A 51 -9.74 -2.29 9.25
N LYS A 52 -9.70 -2.92 8.06
CA LYS A 52 -10.36 -2.45 6.84
C LYS A 52 -9.87 -1.08 6.32
N ARG A 53 -8.67 -0.65 6.69
CA ARG A 53 -8.05 0.62 6.30
C ARG A 53 -6.63 0.39 5.84
N TRP A 54 -6.17 1.21 4.90
CA TRP A 54 -4.76 1.27 4.55
C TRP A 54 -4.06 2.21 5.53
N VAL A 55 -2.94 1.76 6.09
CA VAL A 55 -2.12 2.52 7.03
C VAL A 55 -0.76 2.69 6.39
N LEU A 56 -0.37 3.94 6.17
CA LEU A 56 0.91 4.34 5.63
C LEU A 56 1.83 4.69 6.79
N GLU A 57 2.92 3.95 6.94
CA GLU A 57 3.88 4.05 8.04
C GLU A 57 5.24 4.49 7.48
N TRP A 58 5.89 5.48 8.11
CA TRP A 58 7.25 5.91 7.77
C TRP A 58 7.99 6.43 9.01
N THR A 59 9.32 6.44 8.96
CA THR A 59 10.21 6.80 10.08
C THR A 59 11.23 7.85 9.63
N ASP A 60 11.63 8.75 10.53
CA ASP A 60 12.72 9.74 10.34
C ASP A 60 12.61 10.54 9.01
N GLY A 61 11.38 10.90 8.65
CA GLY A 61 11.07 11.48 7.35
C GLY A 61 10.29 12.80 7.42
N PRO A 62 9.62 13.17 6.31
CA PRO A 62 8.84 14.39 6.26
C PRO A 62 7.72 14.39 7.31
N GLU A 63 7.36 15.56 7.82
CA GLU A 63 6.23 15.69 8.73
C GLU A 63 4.92 15.25 8.05
N THR A 64 3.93 14.86 8.85
CA THR A 64 2.62 14.39 8.34
C THR A 64 1.98 15.32 7.29
N PRO A 65 1.99 16.67 7.43
CA PRO A 65 1.47 17.56 6.39
C PRO A 65 2.21 17.44 5.05
N GLN A 66 3.53 17.32 5.08
CA GLN A 66 4.36 17.18 3.89
C GLN A 66 4.18 15.80 3.24
N MET A 67 4.11 14.72 4.04
CA MET A 67 3.80 13.39 3.52
C MET A 67 2.42 13.34 2.84
N LYS A 68 1.42 14.05 3.37
CA LYS A 68 0.10 14.17 2.71
C LYS A 68 0.18 14.84 1.34
N GLN A 69 1.08 15.81 1.15
CA GLN A 69 1.31 16.41 -0.16
C GLN A 69 1.92 15.41 -1.14
N TYR A 70 2.89 14.60 -0.70
CA TYR A 70 3.47 13.54 -1.52
C TYR A 70 2.46 12.47 -1.92
N ILE A 71 1.60 12.07 -0.98
CA ILE A 71 0.50 11.12 -1.26
C ILE A 71 -0.48 11.72 -2.27
N ALA A 72 -0.92 12.96 -2.07
CA ALA A 72 -1.85 13.62 -3.00
C ALA A 72 -1.24 13.77 -4.41
N ALA A 73 0.05 14.10 -4.50
CA ALA A 73 0.76 14.17 -5.78
C ALA A 73 0.87 12.80 -6.45
N ALA A 74 1.20 11.74 -5.69
CA ALA A 74 1.29 10.38 -6.23
C ALA A 74 -0.07 9.83 -6.68
N LEU A 75 -1.15 10.13 -5.95
CA LEU A 75 -2.51 9.68 -6.27
C LEU A 75 -3.20 10.50 -7.36
N ASN A 76 -2.67 11.67 -7.71
CA ASN A 76 -3.10 12.40 -8.91
C ASN A 76 -2.64 11.70 -10.20
N ASP A 77 -1.63 10.84 -10.13
CA ASP A 77 -1.24 9.97 -11.23
C ASP A 77 -2.28 8.83 -11.37
N ASP A 78 -2.82 8.62 -12.57
CA ASP A 78 -3.83 7.57 -12.82
C ASP A 78 -3.28 6.13 -12.66
N ALA A 79 -2.04 5.97 -12.21
CA ALA A 79 -1.41 4.69 -11.88
C ALA A 79 -1.98 3.98 -10.64
N PHE A 80 -2.71 4.68 -9.76
CA PHE A 80 -3.19 4.12 -8.47
C PHE A 80 -4.68 4.32 -8.20
N PRO A 81 -5.59 3.88 -9.11
CA PRO A 81 -7.03 4.16 -8.99
C PRO A 81 -7.67 3.60 -7.72
N ASP A 82 -7.29 2.39 -7.26
CA ASP A 82 -7.82 1.82 -6.02
C ASP A 82 -7.33 2.60 -4.79
N MET A 83 -6.06 3.01 -4.78
CA MET A 83 -5.51 3.77 -3.66
C MET A 83 -6.10 5.18 -3.60
N ARG A 84 -6.36 5.81 -4.75
CA ARG A 84 -7.06 7.09 -4.86
C ARG A 84 -8.47 6.99 -4.27
N ALA A 85 -9.23 5.98 -4.67
CA ALA A 85 -10.57 5.74 -4.12
C ALA A 85 -10.55 5.53 -2.60
N HIS A 86 -9.58 4.79 -2.06
CA HIS A 86 -9.40 4.62 -0.63
C HIS A 86 -9.00 5.91 0.10
N TYR A 87 -8.17 6.75 -0.52
CA TYR A 87 -7.78 8.05 0.02
C TYR A 87 -8.97 9.02 0.10
N GLU A 88 -9.75 9.14 -0.97
CA GLU A 88 -10.97 9.97 -1.02
C GLU A 88 -12.03 9.50 -0.02
N ALA A 89 -12.17 8.19 0.16
CA ALA A 89 -13.03 7.59 1.17
C ALA A 89 -12.50 7.77 2.61
N ARG A 90 -11.35 8.42 2.80
CA ARG A 90 -10.67 8.62 4.10
C ARG A 90 -10.33 7.30 4.80
N LEU A 91 -10.11 6.26 4.00
CA LEU A 91 -9.70 4.91 4.45
C LEU A 91 -8.19 4.71 4.41
N LEU A 92 -7.44 5.70 3.89
CA LEU A 92 -5.99 5.77 4.01
C LEU A 92 -5.62 6.62 5.22
N ILE A 93 -4.99 6.01 6.22
CA ILE A 93 -4.49 6.65 7.43
C ILE A 93 -2.98 6.82 7.31
N THR A 94 -2.48 8.02 7.59
CA THR A 94 -1.04 8.29 7.72
C THR A 94 -0.61 8.08 9.17
N GLY A 95 0.32 7.17 9.41
CA GLY A 95 0.99 6.94 10.69
C GLY A 95 2.46 7.33 10.60
N HIS A 96 2.89 8.28 11.43
CA HIS A 96 4.31 8.61 11.59
C HIS A 96 4.87 7.75 12.72
N TYR A 97 5.86 6.90 12.42
CA TYR A 97 6.54 6.09 13.42
C TYR A 97 7.80 6.84 13.86
N VAL A 98 7.79 7.42 15.05
CA VAL A 98 8.99 8.02 15.64
C VAL A 98 9.73 6.90 16.36
N THR A 99 10.81 6.38 15.79
CA THR A 99 11.75 5.57 16.58
C THR A 99 12.48 6.52 17.53
N GLY A 100 12.15 6.41 18.82
CA GLY A 100 12.95 6.98 19.90
C GLY A 100 14.10 6.07 20.30
#